data_AF-A0AAN6E878-F1
#
_entry.id   AF-A0AAN6E878-F1
#
_cell.length_a   1.000
_cell.length_b   1.000
_cell.length_c   1.000
_cell.angle_alpha   90.00
_cell.angle_beta   90.00
_cell.angle_gamma   90.00
#
_symmetry.space_group_name_H-M   'P 1'
#
loop_
_entity.id
_entity.type
_entity.pdbx_description
1 polymer ?
#
loop_
_entity_poly.entity_id
_entity_poly.type
_entity_poly.pdbx_seq_one_letter_code
_entity_poly.pdbx_strand_id
1 'polypeptide(L)'
;MGVILSAVFGLAPVSAFLESGAGIAEGAKTGIASITTGFCFFIALFFAPIFASFPPWATGPALILVGSMMAQSVVNINWKYIGDAVPAFLVIVVIPFGYSIGYGIIAGIGSYLAINGFIWIVAKVTKDRVVPPNRQDKEVWSSFMSEEGAFGILPGWLQRTVNYFRGHQMRKPNEEQNIDGTPELISLHSRQSNLHRRMSHGSSETLEKP
;
A
#
# COMPACT_ATOMS: atom_id res chain seq x y z
N MET A 1 8.38 20.15 -10.32
CA MET A 1 8.33 21.39 -11.14
C MET A 1 7.53 22.51 -10.49
N GLY A 2 6.28 22.29 -10.04
CA GLY A 2 5.45 23.34 -9.42
C GLY A 2 6.12 24.10 -8.26
N VAL A 3 6.73 23.40 -7.31
CA VAL A 3 7.42 24.01 -6.15
C VAL A 3 8.65 24.84 -6.54
N ILE A 4 9.35 24.45 -7.62
CA ILE A 4 10.53 25.19 -8.11
C ILE A 4 10.08 26.50 -8.73
N LEU A 5 9.02 26.46 -9.55
CA LEU A 5 8.44 27.65 -10.16
C LEU A 5 7.90 28.59 -9.08
N SER A 6 7.13 28.10 -8.10
CA SER A 6 6.62 28.95 -7.02
C SER A 6 7.74 29.63 -6.23
N ALA A 7 8.85 28.93 -5.96
CA ALA A 7 10.00 29.51 -5.29
C ALA A 7 10.68 30.63 -6.10
N VAL A 8 10.81 30.48 -7.42
CA VAL A 8 11.37 31.52 -8.31
C VAL A 8 10.49 32.78 -8.32
N PHE A 9 9.17 32.60 -8.24
CA PHE A 9 8.21 33.71 -8.18
C PHE A 9 7.93 34.23 -6.75
N GLY A 10 8.59 33.69 -5.71
CA GLY A 10 8.38 34.09 -4.31
C GLY A 10 7.02 33.71 -3.73
N LEU A 11 6.34 32.72 -4.32
CA LEU A 11 5.03 32.22 -3.91
C LEU A 11 5.16 31.05 -2.92
N ALA A 12 4.12 30.81 -2.13
CA ALA A 12 4.04 29.67 -1.22
C ALA A 12 4.17 28.32 -1.97
N PRO A 13 4.73 27.29 -1.33
CA PRO A 13 4.90 25.97 -1.95
C PRO A 13 3.54 25.34 -2.27
N VAL A 14 3.41 24.79 -3.48
CA VAL A 14 2.18 24.10 -3.91
C VAL A 14 2.12 22.69 -3.29
N SER A 15 0.99 22.34 -2.68
CA SER A 15 0.74 21.02 -2.10
C SER A 15 -0.52 20.40 -2.71
N ALA A 16 -0.54 19.07 -2.85
CA ALA A 16 -1.71 18.33 -3.31
C ALA A 16 -2.71 18.20 -2.16
N PHE A 17 -3.96 18.59 -2.40
CA PHE A 17 -5.05 18.48 -1.42
C PHE A 17 -5.78 17.15 -1.55
N LEU A 18 -6.22 16.58 -0.42
CA LEU A 18 -6.97 15.32 -0.37
C LEU A 18 -8.28 15.39 -1.16
N GLU A 19 -8.95 16.55 -1.13
CA GLU A 19 -10.21 16.81 -1.85
C GLU A 19 -10.03 16.72 -3.37
N SER A 20 -8.83 17.04 -3.88
CA SER A 20 -8.52 16.86 -5.29
C SER A 20 -8.53 15.38 -5.71
N GLY A 21 -8.33 14.46 -4.77
CA GLY A 21 -8.44 13.02 -5.02
C GLY A 21 -9.86 12.61 -5.42
N ALA A 22 -10.88 13.23 -4.82
CA ALA A 22 -12.28 12.99 -5.18
C ALA A 22 -12.58 13.44 -6.62
N GLY A 23 -12.05 14.59 -7.04
CA GLY A 23 -12.20 15.06 -8.43
C GLY A 23 -11.57 14.12 -9.47
N ILE A 24 -10.46 13.45 -9.12
CA ILE A 24 -9.84 12.44 -9.99
C ILE A 24 -10.72 11.18 -10.07
N ALA A 25 -11.35 10.79 -8.95
CA ALA A 25 -12.28 9.66 -8.91
C ALA A 25 -13.53 9.91 -9.78
N GLU A 26 -14.01 11.16 -9.82
CA GLU A 26 -15.15 11.59 -10.64
C GLU A 26 -14.81 11.77 -12.14
N GLY A 27 -13.54 11.61 -12.54
CA GLY A 27 -13.14 11.59 -13.94
C GLY A 27 -12.23 12.73 -14.40
N ALA A 28 -11.69 13.56 -13.50
CA ALA A 28 -10.69 14.60 -13.82
C ALA A 28 -9.30 14.03 -14.17
N LYS A 29 -9.23 13.13 -15.15
CA LYS A 29 -8.01 12.39 -15.54
C LYS A 29 -7.20 13.05 -16.65
N THR A 30 -7.79 13.99 -17.38
CA THR A 30 -7.23 14.56 -18.62
C THR A 30 -6.46 15.87 -18.42
N GLY A 31 -6.24 16.31 -17.19
CA GLY A 31 -5.52 17.57 -16.88
C GLY A 31 -6.29 18.84 -17.23
N ILE A 32 -7.30 18.78 -18.13
CA ILE A 32 -8.14 19.90 -18.53
C ILE A 32 -8.81 20.56 -17.32
N ALA A 33 -9.28 19.76 -16.36
CA ALA A 33 -9.85 20.27 -15.10
C ALA A 33 -8.87 21.16 -14.31
N SER A 34 -7.58 20.81 -14.28
CA SER A 34 -6.55 21.61 -13.61
C SER A 34 -6.27 22.93 -14.33
N ILE A 35 -6.31 22.94 -15.67
CA ILE A 35 -6.17 24.15 -16.49
C ILE A 35 -7.37 25.09 -16.26
N THR A 36 -8.59 24.55 -16.28
CA THR A 36 -9.81 25.32 -16.00
C THR A 36 -9.79 25.90 -14.58
N THR A 37 -9.37 25.11 -13.58
CA THR A 37 -9.26 25.56 -12.19
C THR A 37 -8.21 26.67 -12.06
N GLY A 38 -7.05 26.52 -12.70
CA GLY A 38 -6.00 27.55 -12.71
C GLY A 38 -6.44 28.84 -13.41
N PHE A 39 -7.18 28.74 -14.53
CA PHE A 39 -7.73 29.90 -15.23
C PHE A 39 -8.81 30.62 -14.39
N CYS A 40 -9.69 29.88 -13.72
CA CYS A 40 -10.68 30.44 -12.80
C CYS A 40 -9.98 31.18 -11.63
N PHE A 41 -8.90 30.61 -11.09
CA PHE A 41 -8.12 31.25 -10.03
C PHE A 41 -7.39 32.52 -10.50
N PHE A 42 -6.94 32.55 -11.76
CA PHE A 42 -6.36 33.74 -12.38
C PHE A 42 -7.40 34.87 -12.53
N ILE A 43 -8.64 34.55 -12.90
CA ILE A 43 -9.73 35.53 -12.90
C ILE A 43 -10.07 36.00 -11.48
N ALA A 44 -10.08 35.07 -10.51
CA ALA A 44 -10.36 35.38 -9.10
C ALA A 44 -9.35 36.37 -8.48
N LEU A 45 -8.12 36.45 -9.00
CA LEU A 45 -7.11 37.42 -8.57
C LEU A 45 -7.55 38.89 -8.76
N PHE A 46 -8.35 39.19 -9.80
CA PHE A 46 -8.93 40.53 -9.97
C PHE A 46 -10.01 40.85 -8.93
N PHE A 47 -10.63 39.82 -8.36
CA PHE A 47 -11.61 39.92 -7.28
C PHE A 47 -10.98 39.80 -5.88
N ALA A 48 -9.67 39.54 -5.78
CA ALA A 48 -8.92 39.53 -4.52
C ALA A 48 -9.16 40.75 -3.61
N PRO A 49 -9.21 42.01 -4.10
CA PRO A 49 -9.50 43.16 -3.24
C PRO A 49 -10.90 43.13 -2.61
N ILE A 50 -11.87 42.47 -3.25
CA ILE A 50 -13.21 42.26 -2.67
C ILE A 50 -13.12 41.22 -1.54
N PHE A 51 -12.37 40.13 -1.75
CA PHE A 51 -12.18 39.11 -0.71
C PHE A 51 -11.36 39.61 0.49
N ALA A 52 -10.47 40.58 0.29
CA ALA A 52 -9.70 41.22 1.37
C ALA A 52 -10.57 42.00 2.37
N SER A 53 -11.84 42.29 2.03
CA SER A 53 -12.79 42.94 2.94
C SER A 53 -13.43 41.98 3.95
N PHE A 54 -13.24 40.67 3.81
CA PHE A 54 -13.80 39.70 4.74
C PHE A 54 -13.09 39.77 6.09
N PRO A 55 -13.84 39.90 7.19
CA PRO A 55 -13.24 39.96 8.50
C PRO A 55 -12.53 38.64 8.92
N PRO A 56 -11.40 38.69 9.65
CA PRO A 56 -10.59 37.50 9.96
C PRO A 56 -11.29 36.39 10.77
N TRP A 57 -12.18 36.75 11.68
CA TRP A 57 -13.05 35.83 12.43
C TRP A 57 -13.97 34.95 11.56
N ALA A 58 -14.25 35.33 10.31
CA ALA A 58 -15.11 34.54 9.41
C ALA A 58 -14.46 33.21 8.95
N THR A 59 -13.13 33.11 8.95
CA THR A 59 -12.42 31.89 8.50
C THR A 59 -12.30 30.83 9.59
N GLY A 60 -12.60 31.15 10.85
CA GLY A 60 -12.49 30.25 11.99
C GLY A 60 -13.32 28.96 11.83
N PRO A 61 -14.64 29.04 11.56
CA PRO A 61 -15.50 27.87 11.39
C PRO A 61 -15.04 26.95 10.25
N ALA A 62 -14.53 27.53 9.16
CA ALA A 62 -14.01 26.75 8.03
C ALA A 62 -12.78 25.92 8.43
N LEU A 63 -11.83 26.51 9.18
CA LEU A 63 -10.64 25.80 9.65
C LEU A 63 -10.99 24.65 10.63
N ILE A 64 -12.02 24.82 11.46
CA ILE A 64 -12.49 23.75 12.37
C ILE A 64 -13.07 22.59 11.56
N LEU A 65 -13.89 22.87 10.55
CA LEU A 65 -14.47 21.83 9.70
C LEU A 65 -13.39 21.09 8.90
N VAL A 66 -12.49 21.81 8.23
CA VAL A 66 -11.38 21.19 7.48
C VAL A 66 -10.49 20.37 8.40
N GLY A 67 -10.15 20.87 9.59
CA GLY A 67 -9.39 20.13 10.58
C GLY A 67 -10.10 18.83 11.02
N SER A 68 -11.41 18.88 11.22
CA SER A 68 -12.20 17.69 11.58
C SER A 68 -12.22 16.63 10.46
N MET A 69 -12.22 17.05 9.19
CA MET A 69 -12.17 16.15 8.05
C MET A 69 -10.78 15.50 7.89
N MET A 70 -9.71 16.27 8.08
CA MET A 70 -8.34 15.75 8.06
C MET A 70 -8.05 14.79 9.23
N ALA A 71 -8.67 15.00 10.39
CA ALA A 71 -8.53 14.11 11.53
C ALA A 71 -9.07 12.69 11.28
N GLN A 72 -9.98 12.50 10.32
CA GLN A 72 -10.51 11.18 9.96
C GLN A 72 -9.42 10.23 9.46
N SER A 73 -8.33 10.75 8.87
CA SER A 73 -7.20 9.94 8.40
C SER A 73 -6.49 9.19 9.54
N VAL A 74 -6.61 9.65 10.79
CA VAL A 74 -6.01 8.99 11.97
C VAL A 74 -6.61 7.60 12.24
N VAL A 75 -7.86 7.37 11.82
CA VAL A 75 -8.54 6.06 12.00
C VAL A 75 -7.95 4.99 11.10
N ASN A 76 -7.36 5.36 9.96
CA ASN A 76 -6.73 4.42 9.04
C ASN A 76 -5.36 3.92 9.50
N ILE A 77 -4.83 4.44 10.60
CA ILE A 77 -3.54 4.01 11.16
C ILE A 77 -3.70 2.64 11.82
N ASN A 78 -2.74 1.74 11.59
CA ASN A 78 -2.74 0.43 12.21
C ASN A 78 -2.35 0.46 13.69
N TRP A 79 -3.35 0.59 14.56
CA TRP A 79 -3.17 0.61 16.02
C TRP A 79 -2.83 -0.75 16.62
N LYS A 80 -2.95 -1.84 15.85
CA LYS A 80 -2.65 -3.20 16.34
C LYS A 80 -1.15 -3.40 16.50
N TYR A 81 -0.33 -2.76 15.67
CA TYR A 81 1.12 -2.88 15.74
C TYR A 81 1.74 -1.70 16.52
N ILE A 82 2.34 -2.00 17.69
CA ILE A 82 2.93 -1.00 18.59
C ILE A 82 4.01 -0.15 17.89
N GLY A 83 4.78 -0.74 16.96
CA GLY A 83 5.84 -0.02 16.26
C GLY A 83 5.35 1.05 15.28
N ASP A 84 4.05 1.05 14.92
CA ASP A 84 3.43 2.07 14.06
C ASP A 84 2.48 2.95 14.89
N ALA A 85 1.80 2.38 15.89
CA ALA A 85 0.93 3.08 16.81
C ALA A 85 1.66 4.12 17.68
N VAL A 86 2.83 3.77 18.23
CA VAL A 86 3.60 4.67 19.12
C VAL A 86 4.12 5.90 18.36
N PRO A 87 4.78 5.76 17.18
CA PRO A 87 5.18 6.91 16.38
C PRO A 87 3.99 7.79 15.96
N ALA A 88 2.87 7.20 15.55
CA ALA A 88 1.67 7.94 15.16
C ALA A 88 1.11 8.78 16.32
N PHE A 89 1.00 8.18 17.51
CA PHE A 89 0.55 8.89 18.71
C PHE A 89 1.50 10.05 19.08
N LEU A 90 2.80 9.83 18.98
CA LEU A 90 3.80 10.85 19.26
C LEU A 90 3.63 12.06 18.33
N VAL A 91 3.44 11.85 17.04
CA VAL A 91 3.23 12.95 16.06
C VAL A 91 1.98 13.77 16.42
N ILE A 92 0.86 13.10 16.73
CA ILE A 92 -0.42 13.76 17.05
C ILE A 92 -0.29 14.70 18.26
N VAL A 93 0.50 14.32 19.27
CA VAL A 93 0.70 15.13 20.48
C VAL A 93 1.79 16.19 20.30
N VAL A 94 2.90 15.85 19.63
CA VAL A 94 4.06 16.74 19.51
C VAL A 94 3.81 17.92 18.56
N ILE A 95 3.01 17.75 17.51
CA ILE A 95 2.69 18.85 16.59
C ILE A 95 2.02 20.04 17.31
N PRO A 96 0.89 19.87 18.03
CA PRO A 96 0.24 20.97 18.74
C PRO A 96 1.09 21.47 19.92
N PHE A 97 1.83 20.58 20.60
CA PHE A 97 2.68 20.98 21.72
C PHE A 97 3.90 21.80 21.29
N GLY A 98 4.52 21.43 20.17
CA GLY A 98 5.71 22.08 19.64
C GLY A 98 5.43 23.29 18.74
N TYR A 99 4.15 23.62 18.49
CA TYR A 99 3.71 24.65 17.52
C TYR A 99 4.42 24.56 16.15
N SER A 100 4.89 23.36 15.80
CA SER A 100 5.75 23.10 14.65
C SER A 100 5.51 21.71 14.11
N ILE A 101 4.99 21.68 12.89
CA ILE A 101 4.74 20.43 12.15
C ILE A 101 6.07 19.70 11.91
N GLY A 102 7.16 20.43 11.68
CA GLY A 102 8.48 19.86 11.43
C GLY A 102 9.02 19.06 12.61
N TYR A 103 8.95 19.62 13.83
CA TYR A 103 9.39 18.91 15.03
C TYR A 103 8.55 17.66 15.30
N GLY A 104 7.24 17.73 15.06
CA GLY A 104 6.36 16.58 15.16
C GLY A 104 6.73 15.45 14.19
N ILE A 105 6.95 15.77 12.91
CA ILE A 105 7.36 14.78 11.90
C ILE A 105 8.71 14.14 12.26
N ILE A 106 9.71 14.95 12.67
CA ILE A 106 11.03 14.44 13.05
C ILE A 106 10.92 13.50 14.26
N ALA A 107 10.14 13.87 15.28
CA ALA A 107 9.91 13.03 16.45
C ALA A 107 9.23 11.70 16.07
N GLY A 108 8.23 11.74 15.18
CA GLY A 108 7.56 10.55 14.66
C GLY A 108 8.50 9.60 13.92
N ILE A 109 9.22 10.11 12.92
CA ILE A 109 10.18 9.31 12.13
C ILE A 109 11.29 8.78 13.05
N GLY A 110 11.79 9.60 13.97
CA GLY A 110 12.81 9.20 14.96
C GLY A 110 12.34 8.07 15.86
N SER A 111 11.12 8.16 16.40
CA SER A 111 10.53 7.11 17.23
C SER A 111 10.28 5.82 16.45
N TYR A 112 9.80 5.92 15.20
CA TYR A 112 9.62 4.77 14.33
C TYR A 112 10.95 4.06 14.05
N LEU A 113 12.00 4.83 13.75
CA LEU A 113 13.33 4.29 13.50
C LEU A 113 13.95 3.68 14.76
N ALA A 114 13.76 4.31 15.92
CA ALA A 114 14.26 3.78 17.19
C ALA A 114 13.61 2.44 17.54
N ILE A 115 12.28 2.34 17.46
CA ILE A 115 11.55 1.12 17.82
C ILE A 115 11.80 0.01 16.80
N ASN A 116 11.54 0.26 15.52
CA ASN A 116 11.69 -0.77 14.49
C ASN A 116 13.17 -1.10 14.21
N GLY A 117 14.06 -0.12 14.27
CA GLY A 117 15.50 -0.34 14.15
C GLY A 117 16.07 -1.16 15.31
N PHE A 118 15.63 -0.90 16.54
CA PHE A 118 16.03 -1.71 17.70
C PHE A 118 15.56 -3.16 17.57
N ILE A 119 14.30 -3.38 17.17
CA ILE A 119 13.76 -4.73 16.92
C ILE A 119 14.56 -5.45 15.82
N TRP A 120 14.94 -4.76 14.75
CA TRP A 120 15.77 -5.32 13.68
C TRP A 120 17.16 -5.74 14.17
N ILE A 121 17.83 -4.91 14.98
CA ILE A 121 19.14 -5.24 15.56
C ILE A 121 19.05 -6.49 16.45
N VAL A 122 18.03 -6.54 17.33
CA VAL A 122 17.83 -7.68 18.22
C VAL A 122 17.56 -8.97 17.43
N ALA A 123 16.74 -8.90 16.38
CA ALA A 123 16.45 -10.05 15.54
C ALA A 123 17.70 -10.59 14.82
N LYS A 124 18.53 -9.68 14.28
CA LYS A 124 19.81 -10.00 13.63
C LYS A 124 20.82 -10.64 14.58
N VAL A 125 20.88 -10.17 15.81
CA VAL A 125 21.76 -10.73 16.86
C VAL A 125 21.24 -12.08 17.35
N THR A 126 19.93 -12.31 17.32
CA THR A 126 19.27 -13.47 17.92
C THR A 126 18.97 -14.60 16.93
N LYS A 127 19.26 -14.43 15.63
CA LYS A 127 18.95 -15.41 14.56
C LYS A 127 17.53 -15.99 14.71
N ASP A 128 16.54 -15.12 14.78
CA ASP A 128 15.11 -15.46 14.81
C ASP A 128 14.55 -16.19 16.05
N ARG A 129 15.30 -16.37 17.14
CA ARG A 129 14.72 -17.03 18.34
C ARG A 129 13.73 -16.18 19.14
N VAL A 130 13.78 -14.86 19.06
CA VAL A 130 12.89 -13.95 19.81
C VAL A 130 12.29 -12.95 18.84
N VAL A 131 11.06 -13.23 18.42
CA VAL A 131 10.25 -12.34 17.59
C VAL A 131 9.05 -11.87 18.41
N PRO A 132 8.77 -10.56 18.48
CA PRO A 132 7.64 -10.06 19.26
C PRO A 132 6.31 -10.61 18.69
N PRO A 133 5.36 -11.03 19.56
CA PRO A 133 4.03 -11.50 19.15
C PRO A 133 3.16 -10.33 18.65
N ASN A 134 3.41 -9.85 17.42
CA ASN A 134 2.47 -9.10 16.56
C ASN A 134 3.06 -8.77 15.18
N ARG A 135 4.06 -9.53 14.72
CA ARG A 135 4.81 -9.25 13.47
C ARG A 135 3.97 -9.40 12.20
N GLN A 136 2.88 -10.17 12.27
CA GLN A 136 1.97 -10.44 11.15
C GLN A 136 1.08 -9.25 10.80
N ASP A 137 0.86 -8.36 11.77
CA ASP A 137 0.02 -7.17 11.57
C ASP A 137 0.82 -5.97 11.04
N LYS A 138 2.12 -6.12 10.74
CA LYS A 138 2.91 -5.02 10.16
C LYS A 138 2.39 -4.67 8.78
N GLU A 139 2.28 -3.36 8.50
CA GLU A 139 1.93 -2.91 7.16
C GLU A 139 3.01 -3.29 6.15
N VAL A 140 2.61 -3.74 4.96
CA VAL A 140 3.48 -4.26 3.91
C VAL A 140 4.56 -3.25 3.50
N TRP A 141 4.27 -1.94 3.60
CA TRP A 141 5.24 -0.88 3.31
C TRP A 141 6.39 -0.84 4.31
N SER A 142 6.19 -1.26 5.58
CA SER A 142 7.21 -1.34 6.64
C SER A 142 8.13 -2.57 6.57
N SER A 143 7.81 -3.52 5.68
CA SER A 143 8.59 -4.75 5.49
C SER A 143 10.04 -4.51 5.04
N PHE A 144 10.36 -3.29 4.57
CA PHE A 144 11.72 -2.84 4.26
C PHE A 144 12.73 -3.06 5.39
N MET A 145 12.26 -3.10 6.64
CA MET A 145 13.10 -3.24 7.84
C MET A 145 13.04 -4.65 8.46
N SER A 146 12.30 -5.62 7.89
CA SER A 146 12.13 -6.96 8.50
C SER A 146 12.76 -8.06 7.64
N GLU A 147 14.08 -8.19 7.74
CA GLU A 147 14.97 -9.36 7.58
C GLU A 147 14.81 -10.44 6.46
N GLU A 148 13.70 -10.59 5.75
CA GLU A 148 13.54 -11.67 4.75
C GLU A 148 13.72 -11.19 3.29
N GLY A 149 14.05 -9.92 3.07
CA GLY A 149 14.01 -9.36 1.72
C GLY A 149 14.85 -8.11 1.53
N ALA A 150 16.18 -8.22 1.66
CA ALA A 150 17.11 -7.25 1.07
C ALA A 150 16.90 -7.04 -0.45
N PHE A 151 16.06 -7.87 -1.08
CA PHE A 151 15.62 -7.80 -2.47
C PHE A 151 14.26 -7.09 -2.69
N GLY A 152 13.54 -6.67 -1.64
CA GLY A 152 12.23 -5.99 -1.74
C GLY A 152 12.29 -4.56 -2.30
N ILE A 153 13.49 -3.97 -2.31
CA ILE A 153 13.77 -2.62 -2.84
C ILE A 153 13.92 -2.58 -4.36
N LEU A 154 14.03 -3.74 -4.99
CA LEU A 154 14.29 -3.79 -6.41
C LEU A 154 12.95 -3.65 -7.15
N PRO A 155 12.88 -2.77 -8.17
CA PRO A 155 11.74 -2.75 -9.07
C PRO A 155 11.38 -4.17 -9.50
N GLY A 156 10.10 -4.48 -9.73
CA GLY A 156 9.67 -5.84 -10.08
C GLY A 156 10.40 -6.43 -11.30
N TRP A 157 10.93 -5.58 -12.20
CA TRP A 157 11.79 -6.00 -13.31
C TRP A 157 13.16 -6.53 -12.84
N LEU A 158 13.72 -5.99 -11.77
CA LEU A 158 15.03 -6.34 -11.22
C LEU A 158 14.97 -7.55 -10.28
N GLN A 159 13.85 -7.75 -9.59
CA GLN A 159 13.58 -9.03 -8.92
C GLN A 159 13.45 -10.18 -9.93
N ARG A 160 12.82 -9.93 -11.07
CA ARG A 160 12.71 -10.91 -12.17
C ARG A 160 14.07 -11.25 -12.77
N THR A 161 14.97 -10.29 -12.96
CA THR A 161 16.30 -10.58 -13.52
C THR A 161 17.18 -11.35 -12.53
N VAL A 162 17.17 -11.01 -11.24
CA VAL A 162 17.96 -11.78 -10.27
C VAL A 162 17.40 -13.19 -10.07
N ASN A 163 16.08 -13.38 -10.11
CA ASN A 163 15.49 -14.71 -10.07
C ASN A 163 15.78 -15.52 -11.35
N TYR A 164 15.88 -14.86 -12.51
CA TYR A 164 16.31 -15.49 -13.76
C TYR A 164 17.77 -15.98 -13.70
N PHE A 165 18.67 -15.16 -13.17
CA PHE A 165 20.09 -15.55 -12.98
C PHE A 165 20.29 -16.59 -11.88
N ARG A 166 19.53 -16.51 -10.79
CA ARG A 166 19.59 -17.49 -9.69
C ARG A 166 18.96 -18.83 -10.07
N GLY A 167 17.95 -18.85 -10.94
CA GLY A 167 17.33 -20.07 -11.48
C GLY A 167 18.29 -20.96 -12.28
N HIS A 168 19.32 -20.39 -12.90
CA HIS A 168 20.33 -21.16 -13.64
C HIS A 168 21.32 -21.96 -12.77
N GLN A 169 21.45 -21.62 -11.48
CA GLN A 169 22.38 -22.30 -10.56
C GLN A 169 21.76 -23.55 -9.88
N MET A 170 20.46 -23.81 -10.05
CA MET A 170 19.77 -24.97 -9.45
C MET A 170 19.48 -26.12 -10.42
N ARG A 171 20.02 -26.11 -11.65
CA ARG A 171 20.01 -27.30 -12.52
C ARG A 171 21.13 -28.25 -12.09
N LYS A 172 20.98 -28.87 -10.91
CA LYS A 172 21.75 -30.08 -10.55
C LYS A 172 21.16 -31.27 -11.32
N PRO A 173 21.97 -32.16 -11.89
CA PRO A 173 21.55 -33.20 -12.85
C PRO A 173 20.92 -34.46 -12.20
N ASN A 174 20.12 -34.33 -11.15
CA ASN A 174 19.60 -35.48 -10.39
C ASN A 174 18.07 -35.56 -10.39
N GLU A 175 17.47 -35.66 -11.58
CA GLU A 175 16.02 -35.89 -11.70
C GLU A 175 15.64 -36.76 -12.91
N GLU A 176 16.54 -37.66 -13.32
CA GLU A 176 16.29 -38.64 -14.41
C GLU A 176 16.16 -40.09 -13.90
N GLN A 177 15.98 -40.32 -12.60
CA GLN A 177 15.93 -41.67 -12.03
C GLN A 177 14.62 -42.07 -11.32
N ASN A 178 13.53 -41.31 -11.48
CA ASN A 178 12.24 -41.68 -10.90
C ASN A 178 11.07 -41.51 -11.88
N ILE A 179 11.21 -42.12 -13.06
CA ILE A 179 10.11 -42.32 -14.01
C ILE A 179 10.04 -43.82 -14.32
N ASP A 180 9.68 -44.63 -13.32
CA ASP A 180 9.35 -46.05 -13.53
C ASP A 180 8.12 -46.51 -12.72
N GLY A 181 7.14 -45.62 -12.53
CA GLY A 181 5.88 -45.93 -11.83
C GLY A 181 4.60 -45.44 -12.51
N THR A 182 4.71 -44.74 -13.64
CA THR A 182 3.58 -43.99 -14.23
C THR A 182 2.64 -44.77 -15.19
N PRO A 183 2.87 -46.03 -15.64
CA PRO A 183 1.90 -46.69 -16.50
C PRO A 183 0.67 -47.29 -15.75
N GLU A 184 0.76 -47.58 -14.45
CA GLU A 184 -0.37 -48.21 -13.73
C GLU A 184 -1.49 -47.22 -13.36
N LEU A 185 -1.15 -46.03 -12.84
CA LEU A 185 -2.15 -45.08 -12.32
C LEU A 185 -3.07 -44.50 -13.41
N ILE A 186 -2.59 -44.39 -14.65
CA ILE A 186 -3.37 -43.89 -15.79
C ILE A 186 -4.37 -44.96 -16.29
N SER A 187 -4.03 -46.24 -16.17
CA SER A 187 -4.90 -47.36 -16.57
C SER A 187 -6.07 -47.60 -15.60
N LEU A 188 -5.86 -47.31 -14.30
CA LEU A 188 -6.87 -47.43 -13.26
C LEU A 188 -7.91 -46.31 -13.35
N HIS A 189 -7.48 -45.08 -13.62
CA HIS A 189 -8.38 -43.93 -13.76
C HIS A 189 -9.29 -44.03 -15.00
N SER A 190 -8.77 -44.57 -16.10
CA SER A 190 -9.53 -44.79 -17.35
C SER A 190 -10.49 -45.99 -17.28
N ARG A 191 -10.22 -47.00 -16.44
CA ARG A 191 -11.18 -48.09 -16.15
C ARG A 191 -12.36 -47.62 -15.30
N GLN A 192 -12.14 -46.75 -14.32
CA GLN A 192 -13.22 -46.22 -13.47
C GLN A 192 -14.16 -45.28 -14.25
N SER A 193 -13.65 -44.44 -15.14
CA SER A 193 -14.48 -43.54 -15.95
C SER A 193 -15.40 -44.29 -16.92
N ASN A 194 -14.95 -45.43 -17.46
CA ASN A 194 -15.75 -46.26 -18.38
C ASN A 194 -16.83 -47.10 -17.68
N LEU A 195 -16.62 -47.49 -16.42
CA LEU A 195 -17.64 -48.18 -15.62
C LEU A 195 -18.80 -47.26 -15.24
N HIS A 196 -18.53 -46.00 -14.90
CA HIS A 196 -19.57 -45.02 -14.59
C HIS A 196 -20.48 -44.71 -15.80
N ARG A 197 -19.92 -44.70 -17.02
CA ARG A 197 -20.68 -44.43 -18.26
C ARG A 197 -21.57 -45.60 -18.70
N ARG A 198 -21.20 -46.84 -18.37
CA ARG A 198 -22.01 -48.03 -18.69
C ARG A 198 -23.20 -48.20 -17.75
N MET A 199 -23.08 -47.75 -16.50
CA MET A 199 -24.21 -47.79 -15.55
C MET A 199 -25.28 -46.73 -15.85
N SER A 200 -24.94 -45.60 -16.48
CA SER A 200 -25.92 -44.55 -16.83
C SER A 200 -26.73 -44.86 -18.10
N HIS A 201 -26.25 -45.75 -18.99
CA HIS A 201 -26.99 -46.12 -20.20
C HIS A 201 -27.86 -47.39 -20.04
N GLY A 202 -27.52 -48.31 -19.14
CA GLY A 202 -28.31 -49.53 -18.92
C GLY A 202 -29.69 -49.32 -18.27
N SER A 203 -29.96 -48.16 -17.67
CA SER A 203 -31.23 -47.88 -16.98
C SER A 203 -32.30 -47.22 -17.86
N SER A 204 -32.01 -46.95 -19.14
CA SER A 204 -32.94 -46.26 -20.06
C SER A 204 -33.69 -47.20 -21.01
N GLU A 205 -33.34 -48.49 -21.07
CA GLU A 205 -33.92 -49.46 -22.04
C GLU A 205 -35.03 -50.37 -21.46
N THR A 206 -35.43 -50.23 -20.19
CA THR A 206 -36.39 -51.15 -19.55
C THR A 206 -37.78 -50.58 -19.25
N LEU A 207 -38.11 -49.39 -19.78
CA LEU A 207 -39.46 -48.80 -19.65
C LEU A 207 -40.07 -48.45 -21.02
N GLU A 208 -40.00 -49.37 -21.99
CA GLU A 208 -40.87 -49.34 -23.16
C GLU A 208 -41.69 -50.65 -23.27
N LYS A 209 -43.02 -50.51 -23.10
CA LYS A 209 -44.14 -51.37 -23.55
C LYS A 209 -44.42 -52.69 -22.82
N PRO A 210 -45.65 -53.25 -22.93
CA PRO A 210 -46.78 -52.87 -23.81
C PRO A 210 -47.84 -51.95 -23.19
#